data_AF-A0A452GMS5-F1
#
_entry.id   AF-A0A452GMS5-F1
#
_cell.length_a   1.000
_cell.length_b   1.000
_cell.length_c   1.000
_cell.angle_alpha   90.00
_cell.angle_beta   90.00
_cell.angle_gamma   90.00
#
_symmetry.space_group_name_H-M   'P 1'
#
loop_
_entity.id
_entity.type
_entity.pdbx_description
1 polymer ?
#
loop_
_entity_poly.entity_id
_entity_poly.type
_entity_poly.pdbx_seq_one_letter_code
_entity_poly.pdbx_strand_id
1 'polypeptide(L)' 'MEQAMTPTEMAHSLGLSALKDKKWQIFKTSATKGTGLDEAMEW' A
#
# COMPACT_ATOMS: atom_id res chain seq x y z
N MET A 1 -1.98 11.24 8.16
CA MET A 1 -2.53 10.00 7.55
C MET A 1 -3.84 9.57 8.20
N GLU A 2 -4.40 10.31 9.16
CA GLU A 2 -5.58 9.89 9.94
C GLU A 2 -6.88 9.75 9.11
N GLN A 3 -6.91 10.22 7.86
CA GLN A 3 -8.04 10.05 6.94
C GLN A 3 -7.75 9.10 5.78
N ALA A 4 -6.57 8.47 5.75
CA ALA A 4 -6.25 7.45 4.76
C ALA A 4 -6.82 6.10 5.18
N MET A 5 -7.31 5.30 4.23
CA MET A 5 -7.72 3.93 4.50
C MET A 5 -6.58 3.13 5.11
N THR A 6 -6.92 2.19 5.99
CA THR A 6 -5.96 1.23 6.52
C THR A 6 -5.48 0.28 5.41
N PRO A 7 -4.30 -0.35 5.55
CA PRO A 7 -3.81 -1.32 4.57
C PRO A 7 -4.78 -2.48 4.36
N THR A 8 -5.45 -2.93 5.42
CA THR A 8 -6.45 -4.00 5.36
C THR A 8 -7.67 -3.60 4.54
N GLU A 9 -8.23 -2.40 4.77
CA GLU A 9 -9.38 -1.90 4.00
C GLU A 9 -9.01 -1.70 2.53
N MET A 10 -7.79 -1.24 2.25
CA MET A 10 -7.29 -1.07 0.89
C MET A 10 -7.08 -2.43 0.18
N ALA A 11 -6.47 -3.41 0.86
CA ALA A 11 -6.28 -4.75 0.32
C ALA A 11 -7.62 -5.43 -0.03
N HIS A 12 -8.63 -5.25 0.82
CA HIS A 12 -9.97 -5.74 0.58
C HIS A 12 -10.63 -5.02 -0.61
N SER A 13 -10.59 -3.68 -0.64
CA SER A 13 -11.25 -2.88 -1.68
C SER A 13 -10.65 -3.08 -3.07
N LEU A 14 -9.34 -3.36 -3.15
CA LEU A 14 -8.64 -3.66 -4.40
C LEU A 14 -8.64 -5.16 -4.77
N GLY A 15 -9.20 -6.03 -3.91
CA GLY A 15 -9.26 -7.48 -4.17
C GLY A 15 -7.88 -8.15 -4.25
N LEU A 16 -6.87 -7.64 -3.53
CA LEU A 16 -5.48 -8.13 -3.66
C LEU A 16 -5.33 -9.61 -3.25
N SER A 17 -6.23 -10.12 -2.40
CA SER A 17 -6.27 -11.54 -2.02
C SER A 17 -6.55 -12.49 -3.20
N ALA A 18 -7.10 -11.99 -4.31
CA ALA A 18 -7.31 -12.77 -5.53
C ALA A 18 -6.01 -13.00 -6.32
N LEU A 19 -4.99 -12.16 -6.11
CA LEU A 19 -3.69 -12.26 -6.79
C LEU A 19 -2.81 -13.33 -6.12
N LYS A 20 -3.02 -14.59 -6.49
CA LYS A 20 -2.28 -15.73 -5.93
C LYS A 20 -0.89 -15.94 -6.54
N ASP A 21 -0.72 -15.56 -7.81
CA ASP A 21 0.50 -15.81 -8.59
C ASP A 21 1.37 -14.55 -8.77
N LYS A 22 1.10 -13.49 -8.00
CA LYS A 22 1.87 -12.25 -8.00
C LYS A 22 2.11 -11.81 -6.56
N LYS A 23 3.37 -11.45 -6.26
CA LYS A 23 3.69 -10.82 -4.97
C LYS A 23 3.19 -9.39 -4.99
N TRP A 24 2.65 -8.94 -3.86
CA TRP A 24 2.21 -7.57 -3.65
C TRP A 24 2.45 -7.18 -2.20
N GLN A 25 2.60 -5.88 -1.96
CA GLN A 25 2.69 -5.28 -0.63
C GLN A 25 2.07 -3.88 -0.66
N ILE A 26 1.45 -3.47 0.43
CA ILE A 26 0.91 -2.11 0.59
C ILE A 26 1.87 -1.30 1.46
N PHE A 27 2.36 -0.19 0.91
CA PHE A 27 3.16 0.78 1.64
C PHE A 27 2.34 2.03 1.94
N LYS A 28 2.40 2.50 3.18
CA LYS A 28 1.78 3.78 3.56
C LYS A 28 2.72 4.90 3.18
N THR A 29 2.32 5.73 2.23
CA THR A 29 3.18 6.81 1.73
C THR A 29 2.47 8.16 1.75
N SER A 30 3.26 9.23 1.74
CA SER A 30 2.78 10.60 1.53
C SER A 30 3.62 11.27 0.45
N ALA A 31 3.09 11.36 -0.76
CA ALA A 31 3.78 11.97 -1.89
C ALA A 31 4.22 13.42 -1.61
N THR A 32 3.38 14.20 -0.93
CA THR A 32 3.68 15.61 -0.58
C THR A 32 4.75 15.76 0.51
N LYS A 33 5.01 14.73 1.30
CA LYS A 33 5.98 14.76 2.41
C LYS A 33 7.21 13.89 2.16
N GLY A 34 7.23 13.15 1.05
CA GLY A 34 8.26 12.16 0.75
C GLY A 34 8.25 10.91 1.63
N THR A 35 7.33 10.80 2.60
CA THR A 35 7.34 9.70 3.58
C THR A 35 7.00 8.36 2.92
N GLY A 36 7.83 7.34 3.15
CA GLY A 36 7.59 5.94 2.75
C GLY A 36 7.79 5.65 1.27
N LEU A 37 8.20 6.63 0.45
CA LEU A 37 8.40 6.44 -0.98
C LEU A 37 9.64 5.60 -1.27
N ASP A 38 10.76 5.87 -0.60
CA ASP A 38 12.01 5.13 -0.84
C ASP A 38 11.85 3.65 -0.49
N GLU A 39 11.30 3.34 0.69
CA GLU A 39 10.99 1.97 1.12
C GLU A 39 10.07 1.25 0.13
N ALA A 40 9.06 1.95 -0.42
CA ALA A 40 8.15 1.37 -1.41
C ALA A 40 8.81 1.11 -2.76
N MET A 41 9.85 1.87 -3.12
CA MET A 41 10.60 1.72 -4.38
C MET A 41 11.69 0.65 -4.29
N GLU A 42 12.19 0.36 -3.08
CA GLU A 42 13.22 -0.66 -2.86
C GLU A 42 12.67 -2.11 -2.83
N TRP A 43 11.35 -2.27 -2.72
CA TRP A 43 10.67 -3.57 -2.62
C TRP A 43 10.40 -4.23 -3.98
#